data_AF-A0A1V2Q6N7-F1
#
_entry.id   AF-A0A1V2Q6N7-F1
#
_cell.length_a   1.000
_cell.length_b   1.000
_cell.length_c   1.000
_cell.angle_alpha   90.00
_cell.angle_beta   90.00
_cell.angle_gamma   90.00
#
_symmetry.space_group_name_H-M   'P 1'
#
loop_
_entity.id
_entity.type
_entity.pdbx_description
1 polymer ?
#
loop_
_entity_poly.entity_id
_entity_poly.type
_entity_poly.pdbx_seq_one_letter_code
_entity_poly.pdbx_strand_id
1 'polypeptide(L)'
;MDVIVVDPKVQQAFAEQTERFRRANAEVTGALRESQARLAAEAKERDERLAAERARLQEKSQQLAAAGSQPARKPQWERGPQSSGELALGPEDDEPETAAAPVAPLPLPPPPPPAVQRRRPSPVDDDDDLSGQSWLT
;
A
#
# COMPACT_ATOMS: atom_id res chain seq x y z
N MET A 1 -22.25 56.91 35.33
CA MET A 1 -21.95 55.77 34.44
C MET A 1 -21.53 56.37 33.13
N ASP A 2 -20.24 56.30 32.81
CA ASP A 2 -19.74 56.89 31.56
C ASP A 2 -20.04 55.95 30.41
N VAL A 3 -20.77 56.45 29.42
CA VAL A 3 -21.04 55.74 28.18
C VAL A 3 -19.80 55.88 27.30
N ILE A 4 -19.09 54.77 27.08
CA ILE A 4 -17.95 54.73 26.17
C ILE A 4 -18.51 54.92 24.75
N VAL A 5 -18.26 56.09 24.17
CA VAL A 5 -18.58 56.37 22.77
C VAL A 5 -17.45 55.80 21.92
N VAL A 6 -17.74 54.69 21.23
CA VAL A 6 -16.80 54.07 20.29
C VAL A 6 -16.86 54.81 18.95
N ASP A 7 -15.71 55.11 18.36
CA ASP A 7 -15.59 55.73 17.04
C ASP A 7 -16.35 54.89 15.97
N PRO A 8 -17.23 55.50 15.16
CA PRO A 8 -17.95 54.82 14.08
C PRO A 8 -17.05 54.02 13.12
N LYS A 9 -15.82 54.49 12.86
CA LYS A 9 -14.86 53.77 12.00
C LYS A 9 -14.41 52.45 12.62
N VAL A 10 -14.21 52.44 13.94
CA VAL A 10 -13.85 51.23 14.68
C VAL A 10 -15.02 50.25 14.66
N GLN A 11 -16.25 50.73 14.86
CA GLN A 11 -17.46 49.90 14.75
C GLN A 11 -17.60 49.27 13.36
N GLN A 12 -17.36 50.05 12.30
CA GLN A 12 -17.41 49.54 10.92
C GLN A 12 -16.33 48.48 10.66
N ALA A 13 -15.09 48.71 11.10
CA ALA A 13 -14.00 47.75 10.94
C ALA A 13 -14.32 46.40 11.61
N PHE A 14 -14.89 46.42 12.82
CA PHE A 14 -15.32 45.19 13.50
C PHE A 14 -16.47 44.49 12.79
N ALA A 15 -17.43 45.23 12.25
CA ALA A 15 -18.54 44.66 11.48
C ALA A 15 -18.02 43.95 10.21
N GLU A 16 -17.12 44.59 9.46
CA GLU A 16 -16.49 44.01 8.28
C GLU A 16 -15.65 42.78 8.65
N GLN A 17 -14.90 42.84 9.74
CA GLN A 17 -14.10 41.71 10.21
C GLN A 17 -14.98 40.52 10.63
N THR A 18 -16.11 40.79 11.31
CA THR A 18 -17.08 39.77 11.70
C THR A 18 -17.67 39.08 10.48
N GLU A 19 -18.05 39.84 9.45
CA GLU A 19 -18.56 39.28 8.21
C GLU A 19 -17.52 38.45 7.46
N ARG A 20 -16.27 38.92 7.40
CA ARG A 20 -15.17 38.14 6.81
C ARG A 20 -14.96 36.82 7.54
N PHE A 21 -14.95 36.83 8.87
CA PHE A 21 -14.82 35.61 9.67
C PHE A 21 -16.00 34.65 9.46
N ARG A 22 -17.23 35.15 9.39
CA ARG A 22 -18.41 34.31 9.12
C ARG A 22 -18.30 33.62 7.77
N ARG A 23 -17.91 34.36 6.72
CA ARG A 23 -17.71 33.81 5.37
C ARG A 23 -16.61 32.75 5.34
N ALA A 24 -15.43 33.09 5.88
CA ALA A 24 -14.31 32.16 5.95
C ALA A 24 -14.68 30.88 6.72
N ASN A 25 -15.41 31.00 7.83
CA ASN A 25 -15.85 29.84 8.60
C ASN A 25 -16.88 28.99 7.82
N ALA A 26 -17.82 29.63 7.11
CA ALA A 26 -18.75 28.91 6.25
C ALA A 26 -18.04 28.16 5.11
N GLU A 27 -17.02 28.77 4.51
CA GLU A 27 -16.20 28.14 3.47
C GLU A 27 -15.41 26.94 4.02
N VAL A 28 -14.71 27.10 5.13
CA VAL A 28 -13.92 26.03 5.75
C VAL A 28 -14.82 24.87 6.20
N THR A 29 -15.95 25.16 6.83
CA THR A 29 -16.90 24.12 7.26
C THR A 29 -17.57 23.42 6.07
N GLY A 30 -17.85 24.15 4.99
CA GLY A 30 -18.34 23.59 3.73
C GLY A 30 -17.33 22.61 3.13
N ALA A 31 -16.08 23.07 2.93
CA ALA A 31 -15.00 22.25 2.38
C ALA A 31 -14.70 21.02 3.24
N LEU A 32 -14.76 21.15 4.57
CA LEU A 32 -14.57 20.03 5.49
C LEU A 32 -15.66 18.96 5.31
N ARG A 33 -16.94 19.36 5.22
CA ARG A 33 -18.05 18.43 5.00
C ARG A 33 -17.94 17.73 3.65
N GLU A 34 -17.55 18.44 2.60
CA GLU A 34 -17.35 17.86 1.27
C GLU A 34 -16.22 16.83 1.29
N SER A 35 -15.09 17.15 1.94
CA SER A 35 -13.98 16.22 2.14
C SER A 35 -14.40 14.96 2.91
N GLN A 36 -15.16 15.13 3.99
CA GLN A 36 -15.69 14.01 4.77
C GLN A 36 -16.62 13.13 3.94
N ALA A 37 -17.51 13.72 3.13
CA ALA A 37 -18.42 12.98 2.27
C ALA A 37 -17.66 12.20 1.18
N ARG A 38 -16.62 12.80 0.59
CA ARG A 38 -15.76 12.14 -0.39
C ARG A 38 -15.02 10.95 0.22
N LEU A 39 -14.43 11.11 1.40
CA LEU A 39 -13.72 10.03 2.09
C LEU A 39 -14.67 8.89 2.49
N ALA A 40 -15.88 9.21 2.95
CA ALA A 40 -16.89 8.21 3.26
C ALA A 40 -17.32 7.42 2.01
N ALA A 41 -17.47 8.09 0.86
CA ALA A 41 -17.79 7.43 -0.40
C ALA A 41 -16.64 6.51 -0.87
N GLU A 42 -15.40 6.98 -0.81
CA GLU A 42 -14.23 6.18 -1.19
C GLU A 42 -14.03 4.96 -0.26
N ALA A 43 -14.25 5.12 1.05
CA ALA A 43 -14.20 4.02 2.00
C ALA A 43 -15.25 2.95 1.65
N LYS A 44 -16.49 3.39 1.39
CA LYS A 44 -17.58 2.49 0.99
C LYS A 44 -17.25 1.74 -0.30
N GLU A 45 -16.72 2.43 -1.31
CA GLU A 45 -16.31 1.79 -2.58
C GLU A 45 -15.21 0.75 -2.36
N ARG A 46 -14.21 1.06 -1.52
CA ARG A 46 -13.15 0.10 -1.16
C ARG A 46 -13.72 -1.12 -0.45
N ASP A 47 -14.63 -0.93 0.50
CA ASP A 47 -15.25 -2.02 1.23
C ASP A 47 -16.09 -2.91 0.31
N GLU A 48 -16.87 -2.33 -0.59
CA GLU A 48 -17.64 -3.08 -1.60
C GLU A 48 -16.72 -3.87 -2.53
N ARG A 49 -15.61 -3.27 -2.97
CA ARG A 49 -14.62 -3.95 -3.80
C ARG A 49 -13.97 -5.13 -3.06
N LEU A 50 -13.54 -4.91 -1.81
CA LEU A 50 -12.94 -5.97 -0.99
C LEU A 50 -13.95 -7.08 -0.70
N ALA A 51 -15.21 -6.75 -0.46
CA ALA A 51 -16.28 -7.73 -0.28
C ALA A 51 -16.50 -8.56 -1.54
N ALA A 52 -16.53 -7.94 -2.72
CA ALA A 52 -16.65 -8.64 -4.00
C ALA A 52 -15.44 -9.54 -4.28
N GLU A 53 -14.22 -9.07 -4.02
CA GLU A 53 -13.01 -9.86 -4.18
C GLU A 53 -12.98 -11.06 -3.22
N ARG A 54 -13.39 -10.87 -1.95
CA ARG A 54 -13.55 -11.95 -0.97
C ARG A 54 -14.58 -12.98 -1.43
N ALA A 55 -15.75 -12.54 -1.88
CA ALA A 55 -16.79 -13.43 -2.39
C ALA A 55 -16.29 -14.24 -3.59
N ARG A 56 -15.58 -13.60 -4.53
CA ARG A 56 -15.01 -14.28 -5.69
C ARG A 56 -13.94 -15.31 -5.32
N LEU A 57 -13.08 -15.00 -4.34
CA LEU A 57 -12.07 -15.95 -3.87
C LEU A 57 -12.70 -17.11 -3.12
N GLN A 58 -13.74 -16.85 -2.33
CA GLN A 58 -14.49 -17.87 -1.61
C GLN A 58 -15.25 -18.79 -2.57
N GLU A 59 -15.83 -18.26 -3.63
CA GLU A 59 -16.47 -19.07 -4.67
C GLU A 59 -15.44 -19.96 -5.37
N LYS A 60 -14.28 -19.40 -5.76
CA LYS A 60 -13.17 -20.19 -6.34
C LYS A 60 -12.68 -21.28 -5.40
N SER A 61 -12.57 -21.01 -4.10
CA SER A 61 -12.11 -22.02 -3.14
C SER A 61 -13.14 -23.13 -2.97
N GLN A 62 -14.43 -22.80 -2.93
CA GLN A 62 -15.52 -23.78 -2.92
C GLN A 62 -15.53 -24.62 -4.20
N GLN A 63 -15.34 -23.99 -5.36
CA GLN A 63 -15.24 -24.71 -6.64
C GLN A 63 -14.05 -25.68 -6.64
N LEU A 64 -12.89 -25.27 -6.12
CA LEU A 64 -11.71 -26.16 -5.99
C LEU A 64 -11.95 -27.31 -4.99
N ALA A 65 -12.63 -27.05 -3.88
CA ALA A 65 -13.00 -28.08 -2.92
C ALA A 65 -14.01 -29.08 -3.52
N ALA A 66 -15.00 -28.58 -4.26
CA ALA A 66 -16.03 -29.38 -4.92
C ALA A 66 -15.52 -30.15 -6.14
N ALA A 67 -14.53 -29.61 -6.87
CA ALA A 67 -13.86 -30.29 -7.98
C ALA A 67 -13.05 -31.52 -7.52
N GLY A 68 -12.98 -31.78 -6.21
CA GLY A 68 -12.13 -32.78 -5.62
C GLY A 68 -10.68 -32.33 -5.66
N SER A 69 -9.95 -32.56 -4.59
CA SER A 69 -8.51 -32.29 -4.52
C SER A 69 -7.80 -33.04 -5.64
N GLN A 70 -7.60 -32.40 -6.80
CA GLN A 70 -6.62 -32.88 -7.76
C GLN A 70 -5.31 -33.01 -6.96
N PRO A 71 -4.64 -34.17 -6.99
CA PRO A 71 -3.41 -34.33 -6.24
C PRO A 71 -2.48 -33.22 -6.69
N ALA A 72 -2.13 -32.33 -5.76
CA ALA A 72 -1.27 -31.19 -6.03
C ALA A 72 -0.04 -31.74 -6.75
N ARG A 73 0.09 -31.42 -8.04
CA ARG A 73 1.26 -31.80 -8.82
C ARG A 73 2.45 -31.26 -8.03
N LYS A 74 3.31 -32.16 -7.53
CA LYS A 74 4.44 -31.79 -6.67
C LYS A 74 5.09 -30.54 -7.25
N PRO A 75 5.18 -29.45 -6.47
CA PRO A 75 5.73 -28.21 -6.97
C PRO A 75 7.14 -28.47 -7.49
N GLN A 76 7.58 -27.74 -8.53
CA GLN A 76 8.75 -28.14 -9.33
C GLN A 76 10.04 -28.33 -8.51
N TRP A 77 10.14 -27.71 -7.33
CA TRP A 77 11.27 -27.82 -6.41
C TRP A 77 11.31 -29.15 -5.61
N GLU A 78 10.19 -29.88 -5.53
CA GLU A 78 10.14 -31.25 -5.01
C GLU A 78 10.37 -32.32 -6.08
N ARG A 79 10.43 -31.93 -7.37
CA ARG A 79 10.92 -32.83 -8.41
C ARG A 79 12.44 -32.87 -8.26
N GLY A 80 12.92 -33.84 -7.48
CA GLY A 80 14.34 -34.17 -7.42
C GLY A 80 14.93 -34.32 -8.84
N PRO A 81 16.24 -34.12 -9.02
CA PRO A 81 16.85 -34.03 -10.32
C PRO A 81 16.58 -35.30 -11.14
N GLN A 82 15.65 -35.22 -12.10
CA GLN A 82 15.50 -36.20 -13.16
C GLN A 82 16.60 -35.97 -14.20
N SER A 83 17.85 -35.94 -13.77
CA SER A 83 19.02 -36.19 -14.61
C SER A 83 19.47 -37.61 -14.30
N SER A 84 18.60 -38.57 -14.63
CA SER A 84 19.05 -39.94 -14.90
C SER A 84 20.06 -39.82 -16.03
N GLY A 85 21.27 -40.29 -15.77
CA GLY A 85 22.44 -39.99 -16.60
C GLY A 85 22.26 -40.36 -18.06
N GLU A 86 22.60 -39.41 -18.93
CA GLU A 86 23.22 -39.67 -20.21
C GLU A 86 23.93 -38.39 -20.65
N LEU A 87 25.26 -38.39 -20.48
CA LEU A 87 26.14 -37.57 -21.27
C LEU A 87 26.03 -38.09 -22.71
N ALA A 88 25.02 -37.64 -23.45
CA ALA A 88 24.93 -37.84 -24.89
C ALA A 88 25.95 -36.92 -25.57
N LEU A 89 27.22 -37.34 -25.55
CA LEU A 89 28.23 -36.90 -26.50
C LEU A 89 27.77 -37.40 -27.88
N GLY A 90 27.14 -36.52 -28.66
CA GLY A 90 26.78 -36.81 -30.05
C GLY A 90 28.01 -37.15 -30.89
N PRO A 91 27.86 -37.94 -31.96
CA PRO A 91 28.98 -38.46 -32.74
C PRO A 91 29.77 -37.32 -33.37
N GLU A 92 31.07 -37.32 -33.08
CA GLU A 92 32.09 -36.59 -33.82
C GLU A 92 32.15 -37.14 -35.26
N ASP A 93 31.93 -36.27 -36.25
CA ASP A 93 32.29 -36.51 -37.65
C ASP A 93 32.68 -35.16 -38.29
N ASP A 94 33.97 -35.08 -38.64
CA ASP A 94 34.73 -34.20 -39.55
C ASP A 94 34.61 -32.64 -39.59
N GLU A 95 35.79 -32.03 -39.42
CA GLU A 95 36.27 -30.62 -39.55
C GLU A 95 35.92 -29.88 -40.89
N PRO A 96 36.16 -28.55 -41.12
CA PRO A 96 37.20 -27.69 -40.51
C PRO A 96 36.88 -26.18 -40.22
N GLU A 97 37.70 -25.62 -39.33
CA GLU A 97 38.30 -24.27 -39.36
C GLU A 97 37.38 -23.05 -39.60
N THR A 98 37.02 -22.31 -38.54
CA THR A 98 37.02 -20.83 -38.59
C THR A 98 37.04 -20.16 -37.20
N ALA A 99 38.02 -19.29 -37.02
CA ALA A 99 38.06 -18.11 -36.15
C ALA A 99 37.86 -18.28 -34.63
N ALA A 100 38.94 -18.03 -33.89
CA ALA A 100 38.90 -17.69 -32.47
C ALA A 100 37.92 -16.54 -32.21
N ALA A 101 36.79 -16.84 -31.56
CA ALA A 101 35.87 -15.84 -31.05
C ALA A 101 36.36 -15.32 -29.68
N PRO A 102 36.24 -14.02 -29.39
CA PRO A 102 36.73 -13.44 -28.14
C PRO A 102 35.94 -13.98 -26.94
N VAL A 103 36.66 -14.39 -25.89
CA VAL A 103 36.08 -14.80 -24.61
C VAL A 103 35.29 -13.62 -24.05
N ALA A 104 33.96 -13.72 -24.02
CA ALA A 104 33.11 -12.74 -23.37
C ALA A 104 33.45 -12.69 -21.86
N PRO A 105 33.59 -11.51 -21.25
CA PRO A 105 33.82 -11.41 -19.82
C PRO A 105 32.64 -12.03 -19.07
N LEU A 106 32.94 -12.88 -18.09
CA LEU A 106 31.95 -13.45 -17.19
C LEU A 106 31.14 -12.32 -16.53
N PRO A 107 29.80 -12.44 -16.43
CA PRO A 107 29.00 -11.46 -15.72
C PRO A 107 29.44 -11.40 -14.26
N LEU A 108 29.60 -10.18 -13.75
CA LEU A 108 29.92 -9.93 -12.35
C LEU A 108 28.85 -10.57 -11.45
N PRO A 109 29.25 -11.14 -10.29
CA PRO A 109 28.28 -11.64 -9.33
C PRO A 109 27.34 -10.52 -8.89
N PRO A 110 26.05 -10.82 -8.65
CA PRO A 110 25.11 -9.83 -8.17
C PRO A 110 25.59 -9.24 -6.85
N PRO A 111 25.31 -7.96 -6.58
CA PRO A 111 25.68 -7.34 -5.32
C PRO A 111 25.03 -8.09 -4.15
N PRO A 112 25.70 -8.16 -2.98
CA PRO A 112 25.11 -8.77 -1.80
C PRO A 112 23.79 -8.06 -1.45
N PRO A 113 22.79 -8.79 -0.94
CA PRO A 113 21.54 -8.18 -0.51
C PRO A 113 21.81 -7.12 0.57
N PRO A 114 21.04 -6.02 0.61
CA PRO A 114 21.17 -5.04 1.67
C PRO A 114 21.00 -5.72 3.02
N ALA A 115 21.91 -5.43 3.94
CA ALA A 115 21.82 -5.94 5.31
C ALA A 115 20.44 -5.59 5.87
N VAL A 116 19.70 -6.62 6.28
CA VAL A 116 18.40 -6.46 6.94
C VAL A 116 18.68 -5.70 8.23
N GLN A 117 18.42 -4.40 8.24
CA GLN A 117 18.39 -3.64 9.48
C GLN A 117 17.32 -4.30 10.33
N ARG A 118 17.73 -4.91 11.45
CA ARG A 118 16.80 -5.44 12.44
C ARG A 118 15.86 -4.30 12.76
N ARG A 119 14.58 -4.47 12.40
CA ARG A 119 13.54 -3.52 12.79
C ARG A 119 13.69 -3.34 14.29
N ARG A 120 13.99 -2.12 14.70
CA ARG A 120 13.77 -1.68 16.07
C ARG A 120 12.36 -2.16 16.43
N PRO A 121 12.12 -2.78 17.61
CA PRO A 121 10.75 -2.98 18.05
C PRO A 121 10.05 -1.63 17.91
N SER A 122 8.90 -1.65 17.23
CA SER A 122 8.00 -0.51 17.21
C SER A 122 7.84 -0.05 18.67
N PRO A 123 7.89 1.26 18.95
CA PRO A 123 7.24 1.75 20.16
C PRO A 123 5.86 1.10 20.21
N VAL A 124 5.57 0.45 21.33
CA VAL A 124 4.24 -0.04 21.64
C VAL A 124 3.27 1.10 21.38
N ASP A 125 2.20 0.82 20.65
CA ASP A 125 1.05 1.70 20.52
C ASP A 125 0.58 2.08 21.94
N ASP A 126 1.06 3.22 22.45
CA ASP A 126 0.45 3.97 23.56
C ASP A 126 -0.76 4.78 23.02
N ASP A 127 -1.46 4.24 22.02
CA ASP A 127 -2.64 4.85 21.38
C ASP A 127 -3.96 4.44 22.08
N ASP A 128 -3.91 3.75 23.21
CA ASP A 128 -5.08 3.17 23.89
C ASP A 128 -5.36 3.71 25.32
N ASP A 129 -4.80 4.86 25.73
CA ASP A 129 -5.04 5.43 27.07
C ASP A 129 -5.44 6.93 27.09
N LEU A 130 -6.19 7.40 26.08
CA LEU A 130 -6.86 8.71 26.12
C LEU A 130 -8.27 8.68 26.73
N SER A 131 -8.70 7.56 27.28
CA SER A 131 -10.03 7.38 27.87
C SER A 131 -10.22 8.03 29.26
N GLY A 132 -9.18 8.67 29.82
CA GLY A 132 -9.22 9.25 31.17
C GLY A 132 -8.94 10.75 31.32
N GLN A 133 -8.60 11.48 30.25
CA GLN A 133 -8.24 12.90 30.37
C GLN A 133 -9.43 13.82 30.12
N SER A 134 -10.28 14.03 31.13
CA SER A 134 -11.19 15.18 31.15
C SER A 134 -10.39 16.43 31.53
N TRP A 135 -10.02 17.25 30.55
CA TRP A 135 -9.38 18.56 30.79
C TRP A 135 -10.36 19.62 31.34
N LEU A 136 -11.53 19.19 31.82
CA LEU A 136 -12.62 20.02 32.33
C LEU A 136 -13.15 19.40 33.62
N THR A 137 -12.31 19.46 34.66
CA THR A 137 -12.72 19.46 36.07
C THR A 137 -11.78 20.36 36.83
#